data_AF-A0ABD5M7Z6-F1
#
_entry.id   AF-A0ABD5M7Z6-F1
#
_cell.length_a   1.000
_cell.length_b   1.000
_cell.length_c   1.000
_cell.angle_alpha   90.00
_cell.angle_beta   90.00
_cell.angle_gamma   90.00
#
_symmetry.space_group_name_H-M   'P 1'
#
loop_
_entity.id
_entity.type
_entity.pdbx_description
1 polymer ?
#
loop_
_entity_poly.entity_id
_entity_poly.type
_entity_poly.pdbx_seq_one_letter_code
_entity_poly.pdbx_strand_id
1 'polypeptide(L)'
;MQLDLSGFDAVFREGHDKDYFERDLTVGYSFYAVGHLMYGATFGRVYNPPEEFREKVEESGTPFFEVDADVHETYEMVPRWKRTFLLLGSPIFTLIVLGSTGQVVIRGLGFLGLTAPTWIPYLAAVLLVLFFGLTWPLGFFGLIEGEAKGGRDDYMTERIQEITAENGFENVFVSCGDAHRKPIARSLEQDDWKVVEQPSKHWLARIISLADRITGRILSPIETIKEGKNQIRNRI
;
A
#
# COMPACT_ATOMS: atom_id res chain seq x y z
N MET A 1 -11.86 -17.98 10.47
CA MET A 1 -10.71 -18.38 11.32
C MET A 1 -10.92 -17.69 12.66
N GLN A 2 -11.06 -18.43 13.76
CA GLN A 2 -11.09 -17.82 15.10
C GLN A 2 -9.69 -17.29 15.39
N LEU A 3 -9.59 -15.99 15.66
CA LEU A 3 -8.37 -15.33 16.07
C LEU A 3 -8.24 -15.58 17.58
N ASP A 4 -7.26 -16.38 18.00
CA ASP A 4 -7.01 -16.61 19.43
C ASP A 4 -6.09 -15.48 19.94
N LEU A 5 -6.64 -14.60 20.78
CA LEU A 5 -5.97 -13.44 21.34
C LEU A 5 -5.60 -13.62 22.83
N SER A 6 -5.86 -14.80 23.40
CA SER A 6 -5.76 -15.03 24.85
C SER A 6 -4.35 -14.86 25.45
N GLY A 7 -3.31 -14.80 24.61
CA GLY A 7 -1.92 -14.59 25.01
C GLY A 7 -1.34 -13.20 24.67
N PHE A 8 -2.18 -12.25 24.24
CA PHE A 8 -1.72 -10.91 23.85
C PHE A 8 -2.38 -9.83 24.72
N ASP A 9 -1.57 -8.88 25.16
CA ASP A 9 -1.96 -7.72 25.97
C ASP A 9 -2.62 -6.65 25.11
N ALA A 10 -2.28 -6.57 23.82
CA ALA A 10 -2.83 -5.61 22.87
C ALA A 10 -2.79 -6.12 21.43
N VAL A 11 -3.68 -5.58 20.60
CA VAL A 11 -3.73 -5.78 19.15
C VAL A 11 -3.48 -4.47 18.43
N PHE A 12 -2.46 -4.45 17.60
CA PHE A 12 -2.16 -3.37 16.68
C PHE A 12 -2.57 -3.77 15.26
N ARG A 13 -3.19 -2.86 14.53
CA ARG A 13 -3.58 -3.08 13.14
C ARG A 13 -3.15 -1.91 12.26
N GLU A 14 -2.71 -2.24 11.04
CA GLU A 14 -2.63 -1.26 9.95
C GLU A 14 -4.06 -0.77 9.63
N GLY A 15 -4.35 0.47 10.03
CA GLY A 15 -5.64 1.11 9.84
C GLY A 15 -5.46 2.40 9.07
N HIS A 16 -6.08 2.52 7.89
CA HIS A 16 -6.04 3.78 7.15
C HIS A 16 -7.03 4.76 7.77
N ASP A 17 -6.53 5.72 8.54
CA ASP A 17 -7.33 6.88 8.88
C ASP A 17 -7.68 7.66 7.60
N LYS A 18 -8.91 8.20 7.56
CA LYS A 18 -9.57 8.73 6.37
C LYS A 18 -9.60 10.26 6.36
N ASP A 19 -8.72 10.90 7.11
CA ASP A 19 -8.72 12.35 7.26
C ASP A 19 -8.01 13.03 6.10
N TYR A 20 -8.68 12.99 4.94
CA TYR A 20 -8.24 13.61 3.68
C TYR A 20 -8.27 15.14 3.71
N PHE A 21 -8.89 15.76 4.71
CA PHE A 21 -9.23 17.19 4.68
C PHE A 21 -8.50 18.03 5.75
N GLU A 22 -7.60 17.43 6.52
CA GLU A 22 -6.79 18.17 7.51
C GLU A 22 -5.71 19.07 6.88
N ARG A 23 -5.59 19.02 5.56
CA ARG A 23 -4.58 19.74 4.80
C ARG A 23 -5.20 20.52 3.64
N ASP A 24 -4.61 21.67 3.33
CA ASP A 24 -4.82 22.41 2.09
C ASP A 24 -4.76 21.51 0.84
N LEU A 25 -5.85 21.55 0.06
CA LEU A 25 -6.00 20.80 -1.19
C LEU A 25 -5.15 21.41 -2.30
N THR A 26 -3.89 21.00 -2.36
CA THR A 26 -3.03 21.23 -3.53
C THR A 26 -3.40 20.26 -4.64
N VAL A 27 -3.14 20.64 -5.90
CA VAL A 27 -3.39 19.76 -7.07
C VAL A 27 -2.74 18.38 -6.90
N GLY A 28 -1.50 18.35 -6.41
CA GLY A 28 -0.78 17.10 -6.16
C GLY A 28 -1.48 16.26 -5.09
N TYR A 29 -1.82 16.85 -3.95
CA TYR A 29 -2.50 16.12 -2.89
C TYR A 29 -3.90 15.63 -3.32
N SER A 30 -4.67 16.42 -4.07
CA SER A 30 -5.96 15.98 -4.63
C SER A 30 -5.80 14.77 -5.57
N PHE A 31 -4.77 14.77 -6.43
CA PHE A 31 -4.47 13.63 -7.30
C PHE A 31 -4.13 12.37 -6.49
N TYR A 32 -3.31 12.52 -5.44
CA TYR A 32 -2.94 11.42 -4.55
C TYR A 32 -4.16 10.86 -3.81
N ALA A 33 -4.98 11.73 -3.19
CA ALA A 33 -6.17 11.35 -2.46
C ALA A 33 -7.22 10.64 -3.34
N VAL A 34 -7.45 11.13 -4.57
CA VAL A 34 -8.33 10.46 -5.54
C VAL A 34 -7.80 9.07 -5.89
N GLY A 35 -6.48 8.95 -6.14
CA GLY A 35 -5.85 7.66 -6.39
C GLY A 35 -5.99 6.68 -5.22
N HIS A 36 -5.79 7.14 -3.98
CA HIS A 36 -5.97 6.34 -2.76
C HIS A 36 -7.43 5.87 -2.61
N LEU A 37 -8.41 6.78 -2.76
CA LEU A 37 -9.84 6.44 -2.70
C LEU A 37 -10.23 5.37 -3.72
N MET A 38 -9.70 5.49 -4.94
CA MET A 38 -9.94 4.50 -5.98
C MET A 38 -9.31 3.15 -5.67
N TYR A 39 -8.06 3.16 -5.16
CA TYR A 39 -7.40 1.94 -4.72
C TYR A 39 -8.21 1.25 -3.61
N GLY A 40 -8.63 2.01 -2.59
CA GLY A 40 -9.48 1.51 -1.51
C GLY A 40 -10.83 0.98 -2.00
N ALA A 41 -11.50 1.66 -2.94
CA ALA A 41 -12.77 1.20 -3.50
C ALA A 41 -12.64 -0.11 -4.30
N THR A 42 -11.48 -0.33 -4.92
CA THR A 42 -11.20 -1.49 -5.78
C THR A 42 -10.66 -2.68 -4.99
N PHE A 43 -9.74 -2.44 -4.05
CA PHE A 43 -8.99 -3.48 -3.34
C PHE A 43 -9.27 -3.53 -1.83
N GLY A 44 -9.79 -2.46 -1.23
CA GLY A 44 -10.09 -2.40 0.21
C GLY A 44 -11.15 -3.42 0.66
N ARG A 45 -12.03 -3.87 -0.25
CA ARG A 45 -13.00 -4.96 0.01
C ARG A 45 -12.39 -6.37 0.07
N VAL A 46 -11.12 -6.54 -0.32
CA VAL A 46 -10.43 -7.85 -0.30
C VAL A 46 -9.89 -8.17 1.09
N TYR A 47 -9.78 -7.18 1.96
CA TYR A 47 -9.40 -7.32 3.37
C TYR A 47 -10.67 -7.29 4.24
N ASN A 48 -10.67 -8.03 5.37
CA ASN A 48 -11.79 -7.96 6.32
C ASN A 48 -12.08 -6.50 6.65
N PRO A 49 -13.35 -6.06 6.62
CA PRO A 49 -13.73 -4.71 7.01
C PRO A 49 -13.06 -4.38 8.35
N PRO A 50 -12.45 -3.19 8.50
CA PRO A 50 -11.86 -2.74 9.77
C PRO A 50 -12.78 -3.01 10.96
N GLU A 51 -14.08 -2.75 10.76
CA GLU A 51 -15.17 -2.93 11.72
C GLU A 51 -15.33 -4.39 12.19
N GLU A 52 -15.40 -5.38 11.29
CA GLU A 52 -15.61 -6.80 11.69
C GLU A 52 -14.43 -7.40 12.46
N PHE A 53 -13.22 -6.88 12.24
CA PHE A 53 -12.05 -7.31 13.01
C PHE A 53 -12.00 -6.59 14.35
N ARG A 54 -12.27 -5.29 14.34
CA ARG A 54 -12.33 -4.48 15.56
C ARG A 54 -13.38 -5.02 16.52
N GLU A 55 -14.57 -5.36 16.02
CA GLU A 55 -15.64 -5.99 16.81
C GLU A 55 -15.16 -7.29 17.45
N LYS A 56 -14.45 -8.16 16.71
CA LYS A 56 -13.88 -9.41 17.25
C LYS A 56 -12.81 -9.20 18.33
N VAL A 57 -12.02 -8.14 18.22
CA VAL A 57 -10.99 -7.79 19.22
C VAL A 57 -11.65 -7.16 20.45
N GLU A 58 -12.63 -6.29 20.25
CA GLU A 58 -13.42 -5.69 21.33
C GLU A 58 -14.21 -6.76 22.11
N GLU A 59 -14.78 -7.76 21.42
CA GLU A 59 -15.42 -8.93 22.03
C GLU A 59 -14.45 -9.77 22.87
N SER A 60 -13.15 -9.81 22.54
CA SER A 60 -12.15 -10.52 23.35
C SER A 60 -11.68 -9.73 24.57
N GLY A 61 -12.08 -8.46 24.69
CA GLY A 61 -11.65 -7.56 25.76
C GLY A 61 -10.19 -7.10 25.65
N THR A 62 -9.55 -7.34 24.49
CA THR A 62 -8.16 -6.96 24.26
C THR A 62 -8.12 -5.53 23.70
N PRO A 63 -7.28 -4.62 24.24
CA PRO A 63 -7.08 -3.29 23.67
C PRO A 63 -6.73 -3.33 22.17
N PHE A 64 -7.36 -2.46 21.38
CA PHE A 64 -7.19 -2.36 19.93
C PHE A 64 -6.65 -0.97 19.55
N PHE A 65 -5.61 -0.95 18.72
CA PHE A 65 -4.97 0.27 18.24
C PHE A 65 -4.72 0.22 16.73
N GLU A 66 -4.99 1.33 16.05
CA GLU A 66 -4.56 1.54 14.66
C GLU A 66 -3.23 2.32 14.66
N VAL A 67 -2.28 1.89 13.84
CA VAL A 67 -0.88 2.39 13.91
C VAL A 67 -0.33 2.88 12.58
N ASP A 68 -1.12 2.84 11.51
CA ASP A 68 -0.67 3.35 10.21
C ASP A 68 -0.62 4.88 10.23
N ALA A 69 0.16 5.44 9.31
CA ALA A 69 0.19 6.88 9.11
C ALA A 69 -1.06 7.34 8.35
N ASP A 70 -1.51 8.56 8.63
CA ASP A 70 -2.65 9.12 7.92
C ASP A 70 -2.31 9.29 6.44
N VAL A 71 -3.35 9.36 5.59
CA VAL A 71 -3.18 9.60 4.15
C VAL A 71 -2.39 10.89 3.90
N HIS A 72 -2.65 11.95 4.68
CA HIS A 72 -1.94 13.22 4.51
C HIS A 72 -0.47 13.15 4.95
N GLU A 73 -0.18 12.41 6.02
CA GLU A 73 1.18 12.18 6.52
C GLU A 73 1.99 11.35 5.53
N THR A 74 1.41 10.26 5.01
CA THR A 74 2.02 9.41 3.98
C THR A 74 2.47 10.23 2.78
N TYR A 75 1.64 11.17 2.32
CA TYR A 75 2.01 12.08 1.23
C TYR A 75 3.14 13.04 1.62
N GLU A 76 3.22 13.47 2.88
CA GLU A 76 4.27 14.34 3.39
C GLU A 76 5.61 13.64 3.64
N MET A 77 5.61 12.31 3.86
CA MET A 77 6.83 11.50 3.95
C MET A 77 7.69 11.61 2.68
N VAL A 78 7.10 11.96 1.54
CA VAL A 78 7.84 12.20 0.29
C VAL A 78 8.27 13.68 0.21
N PRO A 79 9.55 13.99 -0.03
CA PRO A 79 10.02 15.38 -0.19
C PRO A 79 9.27 16.12 -1.30
N ARG A 80 8.96 17.41 -1.10
CA ARG A 80 8.16 18.24 -2.04
C ARG A 80 8.68 18.21 -3.46
N TRP A 81 10.00 18.35 -3.66
CA TRP A 81 10.61 18.34 -4.99
C TRP A 81 10.38 17.00 -5.71
N LYS A 82 10.41 15.89 -4.96
CA LYS A 82 10.20 14.54 -5.48
C LYS A 82 8.73 14.32 -5.80
N ARG A 83 7.80 14.80 -4.96
CA ARG A 83 6.35 14.81 -5.27
C ARG A 83 6.05 15.51 -6.60
N THR A 84 6.64 16.68 -6.84
CA THR A 84 6.47 17.39 -8.11
C THR A 84 7.01 16.58 -9.29
N PHE A 85 8.20 15.99 -9.15
CA PHE A 85 8.77 15.14 -10.20
C PHE A 85 7.90 13.91 -10.48
N LEU A 86 7.42 13.23 -9.44
CA LEU A 86 6.54 12.07 -9.56
C LEU A 86 5.19 12.46 -10.19
N LEU A 87 4.64 13.62 -9.86
CA LEU A 87 3.40 14.11 -10.48
C LEU A 87 3.58 14.31 -11.98
N LEU A 88 4.68 14.94 -12.40
CA LEU A 88 4.98 15.15 -13.83
C LEU A 88 5.34 13.85 -14.56
N GLY A 89 5.97 12.89 -13.88
CA GLY A 89 6.33 11.59 -14.44
C GLY A 89 5.19 10.57 -14.45
N SER A 90 4.19 10.74 -13.58
CA SER A 90 3.09 9.77 -13.42
C SER A 90 2.25 9.51 -14.67
N PRO A 91 1.99 10.47 -15.60
CA PRO A 91 1.34 10.15 -16.87
C PRO A 91 2.11 9.12 -17.69
N ILE A 92 3.45 9.24 -17.75
CA ILE A 92 4.31 8.31 -18.50
C ILE A 92 4.27 6.94 -17.84
N PHE A 93 4.41 6.90 -16.50
CA PHE A 93 4.29 5.65 -15.73
C PHE A 93 2.94 4.96 -15.99
N THR A 94 1.83 5.71 -15.88
CA THR A 94 0.49 5.20 -16.15
C THR A 94 0.35 4.67 -17.57
N LEU A 95 0.86 5.38 -18.58
CA LEU A 95 0.84 4.92 -19.97
C LEU A 95 1.65 3.64 -20.18
N ILE A 96 2.77 3.47 -19.49
CA ILE A 96 3.58 2.24 -19.55
C ILE A 96 2.80 1.07 -18.94
N VAL A 97 2.18 1.26 -17.77
CA VAL A 97 1.37 0.23 -17.10
C VAL A 97 0.14 -0.14 -17.94
N LEU A 98 -0.57 0.87 -18.47
CA LEU A 98 -1.73 0.68 -19.35
C LEU A 98 -1.34 0.05 -20.69
N GLY A 99 -0.21 0.43 -21.29
CA GLY A 99 0.27 -0.17 -22.53
C GLY A 99 0.60 -1.65 -22.33
N SER A 100 1.25 -1.98 -21.21
CA SER A 100 1.62 -3.36 -20.87
C SER A 100 0.39 -4.25 -20.62
N THR A 101 -0.62 -3.73 -19.92
CA THR A 101 -1.87 -4.46 -19.63
C THR A 101 -2.83 -4.47 -20.82
N GLY A 102 -2.93 -3.35 -21.54
CA GLY A 102 -3.81 -3.15 -22.69
C GLY A 102 -3.42 -4.01 -23.90
N GLN A 103 -2.15 -4.37 -24.08
CA GLN A 103 -1.76 -5.31 -25.14
C GLN A 103 -2.45 -6.68 -25.00
N VAL A 104 -2.74 -7.14 -23.79
CA VAL A 104 -3.49 -8.39 -23.55
C VAL A 104 -4.92 -8.25 -24.05
N VAL A 105 -5.56 -7.11 -23.76
CA VAL A 105 -6.94 -6.81 -24.15
C VAL A 105 -7.06 -6.58 -25.66
N ILE A 106 -6.13 -5.84 -26.27
CA ILE A 106 -6.10 -5.56 -27.71
C ILE A 106 -5.92 -6.86 -28.51
N ARG A 107 -5.07 -7.79 -28.05
CA ARG A 107 -4.93 -9.12 -28.68
C ARG A 107 -6.22 -9.94 -28.59
N GLY A 108 -6.96 -9.84 -27.48
CA GLY A 108 -8.27 -10.48 -27.32
C GLY A 108 -9.38 -9.84 -28.18
N LEU A 109 -9.36 -8.52 -28.36
CA LEU A 109 -10.34 -7.80 -29.19
C LEU A 109 -10.06 -7.95 -30.70
N GLY A 110 -8.79 -8.04 -31.10
CA GLY A 110 -8.40 -8.32 -32.49
C GLY A 110 -8.93 -9.68 -32.99
N PHE A 111 -9.14 -10.64 -32.09
CA PHE A 111 -9.79 -11.92 -32.40
C PHE A 111 -11.28 -11.75 -32.78
N LEU A 112 -11.96 -10.70 -32.29
CA LEU A 112 -13.40 -10.49 -32.49
C LEU A 112 -13.74 -9.67 -33.75
N GLY A 113 -12.76 -9.33 -34.59
CA GLY A 113 -12.99 -8.72 -35.91
C GLY A 113 -13.62 -7.32 -35.90
N LEU A 114 -13.67 -6.66 -34.73
CA LEU A 114 -14.26 -5.33 -34.56
C LEU A 114 -13.33 -4.26 -35.16
N THR A 115 -13.48 -4.02 -36.46
CA THR A 115 -12.90 -2.86 -37.14
C THR A 115 -14.04 -1.95 -37.59
N ALA A 116 -14.23 -0.81 -36.92
CA ALA A 116 -15.09 0.23 -37.47
C ALA A 116 -14.56 1.65 -37.12
N PRO A 117 -14.62 2.62 -38.06
CA PRO A 117 -13.87 3.88 -37.92
C PRO A 117 -14.68 5.00 -37.23
N THR A 118 -15.99 4.86 -37.06
CA THR A 118 -16.89 5.96 -36.65
C THR A 118 -16.97 6.18 -35.14
N TRP A 119 -16.61 5.18 -34.33
CA TRP A 119 -16.58 5.29 -32.87
C TRP A 119 -15.21 5.72 -32.32
N ILE A 120 -14.20 5.89 -33.19
CA ILE A 120 -12.84 6.28 -32.79
C ILE A 120 -12.82 7.58 -31.98
N PRO A 121 -13.53 8.67 -32.37
CA PRO A 121 -13.51 9.90 -31.58
C PRO A 121 -14.19 9.74 -30.21
N TYR A 122 -15.29 8.99 -30.16
CA TYR A 122 -16.00 8.71 -28.90
C TYR A 122 -15.15 7.86 -27.95
N LEU A 123 -14.51 6.80 -28.49
CA LEU A 123 -13.58 5.97 -27.73
C LEU A 123 -12.38 6.77 -27.24
N ALA A 124 -11.80 7.64 -28.09
CA ALA A 124 -10.68 8.50 -27.70
C ALA A 124 -11.09 9.44 -26.57
N ALA A 125 -12.29 10.03 -26.63
CA ALA A 125 -12.81 10.88 -25.55
C ALA A 125 -13.01 10.09 -24.25
N VAL A 126 -13.61 8.90 -24.31
CA VAL A 126 -13.79 8.01 -23.15
C VAL A 126 -12.44 7.61 -22.56
N LEU A 127 -11.48 7.19 -23.38
CA LEU A 127 -10.13 6.83 -22.94
C LEU A 127 -9.40 8.01 -22.31
N LEU A 128 -9.59 9.22 -22.84
CA LEU A 128 -9.00 10.43 -22.28
C LEU A 128 -9.60 10.75 -20.91
N VAL A 129 -10.92 10.69 -20.75
CA VAL A 129 -11.59 10.87 -19.45
C VAL A 129 -11.13 9.82 -18.44
N LEU A 130 -11.05 8.54 -18.84
CA LEU A 130 -10.52 7.48 -17.99
C LEU A 130 -9.05 7.71 -17.65
N PHE A 131 -8.25 8.25 -18.58
CA PHE A 131 -6.85 8.53 -18.30
C PHE A 131 -6.69 9.61 -17.22
N PHE A 132 -7.27 10.79 -17.45
CA PHE A 132 -7.11 11.93 -16.56
C PHE A 132 -7.89 11.76 -15.24
N GLY A 133 -9.04 11.09 -15.26
CA GLY A 133 -9.91 10.94 -14.09
C GLY A 133 -9.67 9.68 -13.27
N LEU A 134 -9.00 8.66 -13.82
CA LEU A 134 -8.84 7.36 -13.15
C LEU A 134 -7.37 6.97 -13.09
N THR A 135 -6.76 6.68 -14.24
CA THR A 135 -5.50 5.94 -14.26
C THR A 135 -4.30 6.81 -13.90
N TRP A 136 -4.35 8.11 -14.20
CA TRP A 136 -3.30 9.05 -13.80
C TRP A 136 -3.30 9.27 -12.28
N PRO A 137 -4.42 9.64 -11.61
CA PRO A 137 -4.48 9.67 -10.15
C PRO A 137 -3.98 8.38 -9.49
N LEU A 138 -4.41 7.22 -9.99
CA LEU A 138 -3.98 5.93 -9.46
C LEU A 138 -2.47 5.67 -9.63
N GLY A 139 -1.92 6.05 -10.79
CA GLY A 139 -0.49 5.94 -11.05
C GLY A 139 0.34 6.88 -10.18
N PHE A 140 -0.13 8.12 -9.97
CA PHE A 140 0.52 9.06 -9.07
C PHE A 140 0.48 8.56 -7.62
N PHE A 141 -0.69 8.08 -7.17
CA PHE A 141 -0.84 7.42 -5.88
C PHE A 141 0.15 6.27 -5.69
N GLY A 142 0.22 5.32 -6.63
CA GLY A 142 1.13 4.18 -6.53
C GLY A 142 2.61 4.58 -6.49
N LEU A 143 3.00 5.66 -7.18
CA LEU A 143 4.36 6.19 -7.10
C LEU A 143 4.68 6.83 -5.74
N ILE A 144 3.72 7.54 -5.14
CA ILE A 144 3.89 8.11 -3.79
C ILE A 144 3.95 7.00 -2.75
N GLU A 145 3.03 6.03 -2.77
CA GLU A 145 3.02 4.88 -1.86
C GLU A 145 4.33 4.09 -1.92
N GLY A 146 4.84 3.83 -3.13
CA GLY A 146 6.09 3.12 -3.31
C GLY A 146 7.29 3.85 -2.68
N GLU A 147 7.27 5.18 -2.65
CA GLU A 147 8.32 5.99 -2.04
C GLU A 147 8.13 6.18 -0.52
N ALA A 148 6.89 6.36 -0.08
CA ALA A 148 6.56 6.58 1.33
C ALA A 148 6.64 5.30 2.17
N LYS A 149 6.65 4.12 1.52
CA LYS A 149 6.57 2.82 2.18
C LYS A 149 7.55 2.64 3.34
N GLY A 150 8.82 2.98 3.15
CA GLY A 150 9.82 2.87 4.21
C GLY A 150 9.51 3.79 5.40
N GLY A 151 9.09 5.03 5.15
CA GLY A 151 8.68 5.95 6.21
C GLY A 151 7.42 5.49 6.95
N ARG A 152 6.48 4.83 6.26
CA ARG A 152 5.29 4.23 6.89
C ARG A 152 5.64 3.04 7.78
N ASP A 153 6.57 2.19 7.32
CA ASP A 153 7.08 1.06 8.11
C ASP A 153 7.75 1.52 9.41
N ASP A 154 8.58 2.57 9.32
CA ASP A 154 9.24 3.19 10.46
C ASP A 154 8.20 3.82 11.42
N TYR A 155 7.26 4.60 10.89
CA TYR A 155 6.19 5.23 11.67
C TYR A 155 5.33 4.21 12.43
N MET A 156 4.88 3.14 11.76
CA MET A 156 4.11 2.07 12.40
C MET A 156 4.90 1.41 13.53
N THR A 157 6.20 1.18 13.33
CA THR A 157 7.05 0.57 14.36
C THR A 157 7.21 1.49 15.57
N GLU A 158 7.54 2.76 15.35
CA GLU A 158 7.66 3.75 16.42
C GLU A 158 6.36 3.86 17.22
N ARG A 159 5.21 3.87 16.52
CA ARG A 159 3.90 3.97 17.18
C ARG A 159 3.55 2.73 18.00
N ILE A 160 3.87 1.53 17.51
CA ILE A 160 3.71 0.28 18.27
C ILE A 160 4.54 0.35 19.55
N GLN A 161 5.80 0.77 19.46
CA GLN A 161 6.71 0.84 20.59
C GLN A 161 6.29 1.88 21.62
N GLU A 162 5.89 3.07 21.17
CA GLU A 162 5.41 4.15 22.02
C GLU A 162 4.18 3.70 22.83
N ILE A 163 3.13 3.23 22.15
CA ILE A 163 1.90 2.77 22.82
C ILE A 163 2.20 1.61 23.77
N THR A 164 3.07 0.68 23.35
CA THR A 164 3.46 -0.45 24.19
C THR A 164 4.19 0.00 25.45
N ALA A 165 5.15 0.92 25.34
CA ALA A 165 5.90 1.44 26.47
C ALA A 165 5.01 2.26 27.43
N GLU A 166 4.10 3.08 26.88
CA GLU A 166 3.16 3.88 27.67
C GLU A 166 2.19 3.03 28.50
N ASN A 167 1.76 1.88 27.95
CA ASN A 167 0.77 1.02 28.58
C ASN A 167 1.39 -0.20 29.30
N GLY A 168 2.70 -0.41 29.17
CA GLY A 168 3.41 -1.54 29.76
C GLY A 168 3.02 -2.90 29.17
N PHE A 169 2.71 -2.95 27.86
CA PHE A 169 2.41 -4.22 27.19
C PHE A 169 3.69 -5.04 26.98
N GLU A 170 3.62 -6.37 27.10
CA GLU A 170 4.76 -7.26 26.91
C GLU A 170 4.59 -8.18 25.70
N ASN A 171 3.35 -8.59 25.41
CA ASN A 171 3.01 -9.49 24.32
C ASN A 171 1.96 -8.83 23.43
N VAL A 172 2.32 -8.46 22.21
CA VAL A 172 1.44 -7.72 21.31
C VAL A 172 1.23 -8.45 20.00
N PHE A 173 0.01 -8.37 19.46
CA PHE A 173 -0.33 -8.95 18.16
C PHE A 173 -0.41 -7.84 17.11
N VAL A 174 0.37 -7.94 16.03
CA VAL A 174 0.39 -6.94 14.96
C VAL A 174 -0.20 -7.52 13.67
N SER A 175 -1.28 -6.93 13.19
CA SER A 175 -1.95 -7.28 11.93
C SER A 175 -1.67 -6.22 10.86
N CYS A 176 -0.79 -6.54 9.91
CA CYS A 176 -0.44 -5.66 8.80
C CYS A 176 -0.44 -6.40 7.44
N GLY A 177 -0.38 -5.63 6.35
CA GLY A 177 -0.18 -6.13 5.00
C GLY A 177 1.17 -6.86 4.83
N ASP A 178 1.24 -7.81 3.89
CA ASP A 178 2.48 -8.59 3.64
C ASP A 178 3.67 -7.70 3.27
N ALA A 179 3.39 -6.55 2.67
CA ALA A 179 4.35 -5.53 2.29
C ALA A 179 5.10 -4.94 3.51
N HIS A 180 4.42 -4.81 4.65
CA HIS A 180 4.89 -4.17 5.89
C HIS A 180 5.41 -5.19 6.93
N ARG A 181 4.96 -6.45 6.84
CA ARG A 181 5.32 -7.51 7.80
C ARG A 181 6.83 -7.63 8.07
N LYS A 182 7.62 -7.76 7.00
CA LYS A 182 9.07 -7.98 7.13
C LYS A 182 9.82 -6.73 7.61
N PRO A 183 9.58 -5.54 7.05
CA PRO A 183 10.17 -4.30 7.57
C PRO A 183 9.88 -4.09 9.06
N ILE A 184 8.61 -4.15 9.48
CA ILE A 184 8.22 -3.97 10.88
C ILE A 184 8.88 -5.02 11.77
N ALA A 185 8.85 -6.30 11.37
CA ALA A 185 9.48 -7.37 12.15
C ALA A 185 10.98 -7.13 12.35
N ARG A 186 11.71 -6.77 11.28
CA ARG A 186 13.14 -6.46 11.36
C ARG A 186 13.43 -5.25 12.24
N SER A 187 12.57 -4.23 12.21
CA SER A 187 12.75 -3.02 13.02
C SER A 187 12.53 -3.34 14.50
N LEU A 188 11.46 -4.06 14.85
CA LEU A 188 11.21 -4.52 16.21
C LEU A 188 12.34 -5.43 16.74
N GLU A 189 12.84 -6.37 15.92
CA GLU A 189 13.97 -7.24 16.27
C GLU A 189 15.27 -6.47 16.52
N GLN A 190 15.48 -5.32 15.86
CA GLN A 190 16.65 -4.45 16.13
C GLN A 190 16.57 -3.79 17.51
N ASP A 191 15.36 -3.64 18.05
CA ASP A 191 15.08 -3.11 19.38
C ASP A 191 14.82 -4.22 20.41
N ASP A 192 15.46 -5.37 20.21
CA ASP A 192 15.46 -6.55 21.11
C ASP A 192 14.09 -7.24 21.32
N TRP A 193 13.10 -6.97 20.47
CA TRP A 193 11.84 -7.72 20.48
C TRP A 193 12.01 -9.13 19.89
N LYS A 194 11.28 -10.10 20.46
CA LYS A 194 11.13 -11.43 19.85
C LYS A 194 9.90 -11.44 18.96
N VAL A 195 10.11 -11.49 17.64
CA VAL A 195 9.01 -11.44 16.66
C VAL A 195 8.74 -12.83 16.08
N VAL A 196 7.44 -13.19 15.97
CA VAL A 196 7.00 -14.39 15.27
C VAL A 196 6.13 -14.00 14.08
N GLU A 197 6.69 -14.05 12.88
CA GLU A 197 5.97 -13.72 11.64
C GLU A 197 5.00 -14.85 11.22
N GLN A 198 3.75 -14.50 10.91
CA GLN A 198 2.79 -15.42 10.29
C GLN A 198 2.21 -14.85 8.98
N PRO A 199 2.55 -15.43 7.81
CA PRO A 199 1.96 -15.02 6.54
C PRO A 199 0.49 -15.41 6.42
N SER A 200 -0.30 -14.56 5.76
CA SER A 200 -1.66 -14.92 5.37
C SER A 200 -1.65 -16.16 4.46
N LYS A 201 -2.48 -17.15 4.82
CA LYS A 201 -2.66 -18.38 4.03
C LYS A 201 -3.68 -18.19 2.90
N HIS A 202 -4.35 -17.05 2.83
CA HIS A 202 -5.39 -16.80 1.83
C HIS A 202 -4.78 -16.63 0.43
N TRP A 203 -5.38 -17.27 -0.58
CA TRP A 203 -4.84 -17.27 -1.95
C TRP A 203 -4.81 -15.88 -2.58
N LEU A 204 -5.80 -15.03 -2.32
CA LEU A 204 -5.78 -13.63 -2.78
C LEU A 204 -4.62 -12.84 -2.18
N ALA A 205 -4.31 -13.03 -0.89
CA ALA A 205 -3.17 -12.38 -0.25
C ALA A 205 -1.83 -12.84 -0.87
N ARG A 206 -1.74 -14.08 -1.35
CA ARG A 206 -0.59 -14.57 -2.12
C ARG A 206 -0.45 -13.90 -3.49
N ILE A 207 -1.56 -13.57 -4.15
CA ILE A 207 -1.54 -12.86 -5.43
C ILE A 207 -1.15 -11.40 -5.21
N ILE A 208 -1.72 -10.74 -4.21
CA ILE A 208 -1.40 -9.34 -3.88
C ILE A 208 0.07 -9.21 -3.47
N SER A 209 0.57 -10.08 -2.59
CA SER A 209 2.00 -10.09 -2.23
C SER A 209 2.96 -10.38 -3.39
N LEU A 210 2.49 -11.08 -4.43
CA LEU A 210 3.25 -11.27 -5.66
C LEU A 210 3.26 -9.97 -6.48
N ALA A 211 2.11 -9.31 -6.61
CA ALA A 211 2.01 -8.01 -7.25
C ALA A 211 2.88 -6.98 -6.54
N ASP A 212 2.81 -6.86 -5.21
CA ASP A 212 3.62 -5.93 -4.42
C ASP A 212 5.12 -6.19 -4.58
N ARG A 213 5.54 -7.45 -4.66
CA ARG A 213 6.95 -7.80 -4.93
C ARG A 213 7.41 -7.38 -6.32
N ILE A 214 6.54 -7.50 -7.32
CA ILE A 214 6.84 -7.09 -8.69
C ILE A 214 6.90 -5.57 -8.78
N THR A 215 5.88 -4.89 -8.23
CA THR A 215 5.78 -3.43 -8.23
C THR A 215 6.91 -2.80 -7.42
N GLY A 216 7.22 -3.33 -6.23
CA GLY A 216 8.34 -2.87 -5.40
C GLY A 216 9.70 -3.03 -6.09
N ARG A 217 9.94 -4.13 -6.82
CA ARG A 217 11.18 -4.28 -7.61
C ARG A 217 11.28 -3.29 -8.77
N ILE A 218 10.15 -2.89 -9.34
CA ILE A 218 10.09 -1.92 -10.44
C ILE A 218 10.24 -0.49 -9.90
N LEU A 219 9.66 -0.19 -8.74
CA LEU A 219 9.61 1.15 -8.14
C LEU A 219 10.82 1.49 -7.25
N SER A 220 11.43 0.51 -6.55
CA SER A 220 12.61 0.70 -5.70
C SER A 220 13.79 -0.21 -6.07
N PRO A 221 14.32 -0.14 -7.32
CA PRO A 221 15.47 -0.97 -7.72
C PRO A 221 16.72 -0.75 -6.84
N ILE A 222 16.83 0.42 -6.21
CA ILE A 222 17.95 0.78 -5.31
C ILE A 222 17.92 -0.04 -4.01
N GLU A 223 16.75 -0.35 -3.46
CA GLU A 223 16.64 -1.21 -2.26
C GLU A 223 16.95 -2.66 -2.58
N THR A 224 16.54 -3.14 -3.75
CA THR A 224 16.89 -4.49 -4.23
C THR A 224 18.41 -4.64 -4.40
N ILE A 225 19.09 -3.57 -4.82
CA ILE A 225 20.56 -3.52 -4.91
C ILE A 225 21.21 -3.46 -3.51
N LYS A 226 20.64 -2.70 -2.56
CA LYS A 226 21.12 -2.67 -1.16
C LYS A 226 20.97 -4.03 -0.46
N GLU A 227 19.82 -4.69 -0.60
CA GLU A 227 19.59 -6.04 -0.06
C GLU A 227 20.55 -7.07 -0.68
N GLY A 228 20.77 -7.01 -2.00
CA GLY A 228 21.74 -7.86 -2.68
C GLY A 228 23.18 -7.64 -2.20
N LYS A 229 23.56 -6.38 -1.94
CA LYS A 229 24.89 -6.02 -1.44
C LYS A 229 25.12 -6.50 0.00
N ASN A 230 24.10 -6.43 0.85
CA ASN A 230 24.17 -6.96 2.23
C ASN A 230 24.24 -8.50 2.27
N GLN A 231 23.52 -9.20 1.37
CA GLN A 231 23.63 -10.66 1.27
C GLN A 231 25.00 -11.14 0.79
N ILE A 232 25.66 -10.40 -0.10
CA ILE A 232 27.04 -10.72 -0.54
C ILE A 232 28.03 -10.47 0.58
N ARG A 233 27.87 -9.38 1.35
CA ARG A 233 28.74 -9.04 2.48
C ARG A 233 28.65 -10.04 3.65
N ASN A 234 27.50 -10.67 3.87
CA ASN A 234 27.34 -11.70 4.91
C ASN A 234 27.78 -13.11 4.46
N ARG A 235 28.26 -13.25 3.22
CA ARG A 235 28.79 -14.52 2.66
C ARG A 235 30.30 -14.52 2.45
N ILE A 236 30.97 -13.40 2.71
CA ILE A 236 32.43 -13.23 2.69
C ILE A 236 32.90 -13.06 4.12
#